data_AF-A0A2T0VB49-F1
#
_entry.id   AF-A0A2T0VB49-F1
#
_cell.length_a   1.000
_cell.length_b   1.000
_cell.length_c   1.000
_cell.angle_alpha   90.00
_cell.angle_beta   90.00
_cell.angle_gamma   90.00
#
_symmetry.space_group_name_H-M   'P 1'
#
loop_
_entity.id
_entity.type
_entity.pdbx_description
1 polymer ?
#
loop_
_entity_poly.entity_id
_entity_poly.type
_entity_poly.pdbx_seq_one_letter_code
_entity_poly.pdbx_strand_id
1 'polypeptide(L)'
;MMTIRRHDHDLPFVPDLELPIRIRADGHLCVIDGNRPSSAATYSWLLQVEYRAHGRWRLPAVTTCQHERELFTQYLEPSQAGKRLLNLTGITDLKALSLISARCRLDQDARLLAFRRPALDDGPILIIAPHPDDAELAAYGLYRHHHDKVWIVTLTAGERQKRLDRQYLPGLDNDTRHASRRKGRIRAWNSATTPLLAGVPAERLVMLGYFNDTLPDLLDAPDATIPSRDTARLSPGEFRAWNLHPLVSDHAPANRGTQLLQDLSELVSRIQPATVVVTHPEVDPHPDHVAAAKATAIAMRQAEHLPERVLLYANHLRGIRGFPRGPAHAAAGTWPLAVSEAQLGPWSFHSEVMDEECQKEKALALDTMNDLRTRSGLEKRVKRWITRQLSGLEKSAWKDYGDHDYFQTHIKAHEPFAMVSGNTFVKGMLDSSPS
;
A
#
# COMPACT_ATOMS: atom_id res chain seq x y z
N MET A 1 -3.60 28.36 25.05
CA MET A 1 -2.91 28.40 23.74
C MET A 1 -2.78 26.97 23.26
N MET A 2 -3.26 26.64 22.06
CA MET A 2 -3.28 25.25 21.61
C MET A 2 -1.89 24.86 21.08
N THR A 3 -1.29 23.79 21.63
CA THR A 3 0.05 23.34 21.23
C THR A 3 0.00 22.76 19.82
N ILE A 4 0.63 23.46 18.86
CA ILE A 4 0.85 22.95 17.51
C ILE A 4 2.12 22.10 17.55
N ARG A 5 2.02 20.85 17.12
CA ARG A 5 3.19 19.95 17.03
C ARG A 5 3.87 20.17 15.69
N ARG A 6 5.18 20.49 15.71
CA ARG A 6 5.99 20.46 14.50
C ARG A 6 6.28 18.99 14.13
N HIS A 7 6.08 18.65 12.87
CA HIS A 7 6.35 17.34 12.29
C HIS A 7 6.71 17.55 10.83
N ASP A 8 7.93 17.28 10.44
CA ASP A 8 8.42 17.47 9.07
C ASP A 8 8.39 16.13 8.32
N HIS A 9 7.91 16.11 7.08
CA HIS A 9 7.97 14.92 6.22
C HIS A 9 9.35 14.85 5.57
N ASP A 10 10.21 13.97 6.07
CA ASP A 10 11.57 13.77 5.57
C ASP A 10 11.67 12.36 5.01
N LEU A 11 11.36 12.21 3.73
CA LEU A 11 11.55 10.95 2.99
C LEU A 11 12.73 11.14 2.02
N PRO A 12 13.56 10.11 1.79
CA PRO A 12 14.77 10.19 0.95
C PRO A 12 14.44 10.20 -0.55
N PHE A 13 13.37 10.90 -0.95
CA PHE A 13 12.97 11.02 -2.34
C PHE A 13 13.93 11.91 -3.12
N VAL A 14 14.42 11.42 -4.26
CA VAL A 14 15.26 12.16 -5.19
C VAL A 14 14.49 12.34 -6.50
N PRO A 15 14.03 13.57 -6.80
CA PRO A 15 13.29 13.83 -8.03
C PRO A 15 14.21 13.89 -9.25
N ASP A 16 13.65 13.59 -10.42
CA ASP A 16 14.30 13.82 -11.71
C ASP A 16 14.38 15.31 -12.05
N LEU A 17 13.38 16.09 -11.60
CA LEU A 17 13.31 17.54 -11.77
C LEU A 17 12.76 18.19 -10.49
N GLU A 18 13.38 19.28 -10.08
CA GLU A 18 12.88 20.15 -8.99
C GLU A 18 12.57 21.53 -9.56
N LEU A 19 11.35 22.00 -9.34
CA LEU A 19 10.87 23.29 -9.82
C LEU A 19 10.54 24.19 -8.63
N PRO A 20 11.20 25.34 -8.46
CA PRO A 20 10.81 26.33 -7.45
C PRO A 20 9.45 26.93 -7.81
N ILE A 21 8.52 26.89 -6.86
CA ILE A 21 7.15 27.36 -7.03
C ILE A 21 6.86 28.52 -6.07
N ARG A 22 6.19 29.56 -6.59
CA ARG A 22 5.46 30.53 -5.79
C ARG A 22 3.96 30.20 -5.83
N ILE A 23 3.36 29.92 -4.68
CA ILE A 23 1.91 29.84 -4.50
C ILE A 23 1.40 31.26 -4.31
N ARG A 24 0.57 31.72 -5.25
CA ARG A 24 -0.06 33.05 -5.21
C ARG A 24 -1.16 33.12 -4.14
N ALA A 25 -1.61 34.33 -3.81
CA ALA A 25 -2.66 34.56 -2.84
C ALA A 25 -4.01 33.93 -3.24
N ASP A 26 -4.26 33.75 -4.54
CA ASP A 26 -5.42 33.06 -5.12
C ASP A 26 -5.24 31.53 -5.19
N GLY A 27 -4.10 31.01 -4.71
CA GLY A 27 -3.77 29.59 -4.71
C GLY A 27 -3.14 29.08 -6.01
N HIS A 28 -2.97 29.89 -7.06
CA HIS A 28 -2.31 29.46 -8.29
C HIS A 28 -0.82 29.20 -8.10
N LEU A 29 -0.33 28.12 -8.71
CA LEU A 29 1.09 27.74 -8.66
C LEU A 29 1.84 28.36 -9.82
N CYS A 30 2.89 29.13 -9.51
CA CYS A 30 3.77 29.74 -10.50
C CYS A 30 5.16 29.15 -10.40
N VAL A 31 5.59 28.47 -11.48
CA VAL A 31 6.99 28.07 -11.65
C VAL A 31 7.84 29.33 -11.82
N ILE A 32 8.75 29.56 -10.88
CA ILE A 32 9.61 30.76 -10.83
C ILE A 32 10.73 30.64 -11.86
N ASP A 33 11.36 29.46 -11.91
CA ASP A 33 12.50 29.16 -12.76
C ASP A 33 12.50 27.65 -13.10
N GLY A 34 13.20 27.26 -14.16
CA GLY A 34 13.40 25.87 -14.57
C GLY A 34 12.66 25.46 -15.84
N ASN A 35 13.28 24.52 -16.56
CA ASN A 35 12.68 23.90 -17.73
C ASN A 35 11.48 23.03 -17.31
N ARG A 36 10.29 23.42 -17.78
CA ARG A 36 9.08 22.63 -17.58
C ARG A 36 9.17 21.38 -18.46
N PRO A 37 8.74 20.20 -17.96
CA PRO A 37 8.65 19.04 -18.81
C PRO A 37 7.63 19.30 -19.93
N SER A 38 7.87 18.65 -21.08
CA SER A 38 6.97 18.76 -22.26
C SER A 38 5.56 18.25 -21.97
N SER A 39 5.42 17.30 -21.05
CA SER A 39 4.14 16.79 -20.57
C SER A 39 4.19 16.55 -19.06
N ALA A 40 3.22 17.10 -18.32
CA ALA A 40 3.11 16.82 -16.88
C ALA A 40 2.63 15.39 -16.62
N ALA A 41 1.94 14.77 -17.59
CA ALA A 41 1.39 13.43 -17.45
C ALA A 41 2.46 12.32 -17.44
N THR A 42 3.69 12.59 -17.89
CA THR A 42 4.79 11.61 -17.85
C THR A 42 5.48 11.53 -16.48
N TYR A 43 4.99 12.27 -15.49
CA TYR A 43 5.57 12.38 -14.16
C TYR A 43 4.54 12.07 -13.05
N SER A 44 5.05 11.58 -11.93
CA SER A 44 4.43 11.67 -10.61
C SER A 44 4.94 12.93 -9.92
N TRP A 45 4.07 13.58 -9.14
CA TRP A 45 4.33 14.93 -8.63
C TRP A 45 4.12 14.99 -7.13
N LEU A 46 5.11 15.54 -6.43
CA LEU A 46 5.00 15.93 -5.03
C LEU A 46 5.24 17.43 -4.88
N LEU A 47 4.38 18.12 -4.14
CA LEU A 47 4.65 19.48 -3.70
C LEU A 47 5.21 19.45 -2.29
N GLN A 48 6.47 19.85 -2.15
CA GLN A 48 7.10 20.11 -0.87
C GLN A 48 6.80 21.55 -0.44
N VAL A 49 6.12 21.71 0.69
CA VAL A 49 5.66 23.01 1.18
C VAL A 49 5.61 23.06 2.71
N GLU A 50 5.88 24.21 3.30
CA GLU A 50 5.67 24.43 4.73
C GLU A 50 4.16 24.61 4.98
N TYR A 51 3.65 23.87 5.96
CA TYR A 51 2.23 23.75 6.23
C TYR A 51 1.94 24.09 7.69
N ARG A 52 0.77 24.68 7.94
CA ARG A 52 0.26 24.90 9.31
C ARG A 52 -1.23 24.63 9.40
N ALA A 53 -1.61 23.61 10.16
CA ALA A 53 -3.00 23.29 10.47
C ALA A 53 -3.60 24.26 11.50
N HIS A 54 -4.92 24.44 11.42
CA HIS A 54 -5.71 25.14 12.41
C HIS A 54 -6.74 24.20 13.06
N GLY A 55 -6.95 24.38 14.37
CA GLY A 55 -7.96 23.64 15.13
C GLY A 55 -7.52 22.25 15.59
N ARG A 56 -8.34 21.68 16.50
CA ARG A 56 -8.04 20.43 17.21
C ARG A 56 -8.51 19.16 16.55
N TRP A 57 -9.70 19.22 15.98
CA TRP A 57 -10.41 18.02 15.54
C TRP A 57 -10.82 18.07 14.07
N ARG A 58 -11.10 19.28 13.58
CA ARG A 58 -11.54 19.48 12.21
C ARG A 58 -10.40 19.14 11.25
N LEU A 59 -10.67 18.30 10.26
CA LEU A 59 -9.67 17.88 9.28
C LEU A 59 -9.28 19.06 8.40
N PRO A 60 -7.99 19.44 8.39
CA PRO A 60 -7.45 20.29 7.35
C PRO A 60 -7.40 19.56 6.02
N ALA A 61 -7.52 20.31 4.92
CA ALA A 61 -7.50 19.76 3.59
C ALA A 61 -6.81 20.70 2.60
N VAL A 62 -6.22 20.13 1.56
CA VAL A 62 -5.78 20.85 0.38
C VAL A 62 -6.43 20.20 -0.83
N THR A 63 -7.26 20.96 -1.54
CA THR A 63 -7.88 20.54 -2.80
C THR A 63 -7.00 20.99 -3.95
N THR A 64 -6.65 20.05 -4.83
CA THR A 64 -5.90 20.33 -6.05
C THR A 64 -6.89 20.58 -7.18
N CYS A 65 -6.76 21.73 -7.84
CA CYS A 65 -7.61 22.13 -8.95
C CYS A 65 -6.77 22.33 -10.22
N GLN A 66 -7.35 22.02 -11.37
CA GLN A 66 -6.76 22.26 -12.68
C GLN A 66 -7.83 22.79 -13.62
N HIS A 67 -7.57 23.93 -14.27
CA HIS A 67 -8.58 24.64 -15.07
C HIS A 67 -9.86 24.91 -14.28
N GLU A 68 -9.71 25.39 -13.03
CA GLU A 68 -10.82 25.67 -12.10
C GLU A 68 -11.69 24.47 -11.71
N ARG A 69 -11.35 23.26 -12.17
CA ARG A 69 -12.01 22.01 -11.79
C ARG A 69 -11.25 21.34 -10.65
N GLU A 70 -11.97 20.94 -9.61
CA GLU A 70 -11.41 20.10 -8.56
C GLU A 70 -11.01 18.73 -9.14
N LEU A 71 -9.77 18.32 -8.90
CA LEU A 71 -9.29 16.98 -9.25
C LEU A 71 -9.44 16.05 -8.06
N PHE A 72 -8.86 16.43 -6.92
CA PHE A 72 -8.84 15.60 -5.72
C PHE A 72 -8.46 16.41 -4.48
N THR A 73 -8.83 15.89 -3.30
CA THR A 73 -8.63 16.56 -2.00
C THR A 73 -7.80 15.68 -1.08
N GLN A 74 -6.66 16.19 -0.60
CA GLN A 74 -5.81 15.51 0.39
C GLN A 74 -6.12 16.05 1.80
N TYR A 75 -6.49 15.15 2.72
CA TYR A 75 -6.72 15.50 4.13
C TYR A 75 -5.46 15.26 4.97
N LEU A 76 -5.22 16.14 5.94
CA LEU A 76 -3.98 16.20 6.72
C LEU A 76 -4.27 16.13 8.23
N GLU A 77 -3.23 16.05 9.04
CA GLU A 77 -3.33 16.03 10.51
C GLU A 77 -3.77 17.38 11.08
N PRO A 78 -4.78 17.44 11.97
CA PRO A 78 -5.08 18.66 12.72
C PRO A 78 -3.97 18.97 13.73
N SER A 79 -3.84 20.24 14.12
CA SER A 79 -2.88 20.72 15.13
C SER A 79 -1.40 20.40 14.85
N GLN A 80 -1.03 20.26 13.58
CA GLN A 80 0.36 20.09 13.17
C GLN A 80 0.86 21.25 12.30
N ALA A 81 2.17 21.42 12.28
CA ALA A 81 2.88 22.28 11.34
C ALA A 81 4.18 21.62 10.88
N GLY A 82 4.81 22.17 9.85
CA GLY A 82 6.07 21.69 9.29
C GLY A 82 5.97 21.36 7.81
N LYS A 83 7.04 20.77 7.28
CA LYS A 83 7.18 20.39 5.88
C LYS A 83 6.20 19.26 5.53
N ARG A 84 5.46 19.40 4.44
CA ARG A 84 4.58 18.37 3.88
C ARG A 84 4.99 18.06 2.44
N LEU A 85 4.76 16.82 2.05
CA LEU A 85 4.79 16.35 0.67
C LEU A 85 3.34 16.08 0.25
N LEU A 86 2.75 16.98 -0.54
CA LEU A 86 1.41 16.82 -1.07
C LEU A 86 1.47 16.08 -2.41
N ASN A 87 0.68 15.04 -2.58
CA ASN A 87 0.65 14.31 -3.85
C ASN A 87 -0.22 15.06 -4.85
N LEU A 88 0.40 15.53 -5.93
CA LEU A 88 -0.26 16.23 -7.03
C LEU A 88 -0.34 15.36 -8.29
N THR A 89 -0.04 14.06 -8.20
CA THR A 89 -0.03 13.17 -9.36
C THR A 89 -1.42 13.08 -9.99
N GLY A 90 -1.48 13.09 -11.32
CA GLY A 90 -2.73 13.13 -12.10
C GLY A 90 -2.99 14.48 -12.77
N ILE A 91 -2.21 15.50 -12.47
CA ILE A 91 -2.22 16.77 -13.21
C ILE A 91 -1.69 16.59 -14.64
N THR A 92 -2.30 17.30 -15.60
CA THR A 92 -1.88 17.29 -17.01
C THR A 92 -1.29 18.61 -17.50
N ASP A 93 -1.73 19.74 -16.93
CA ASP A 93 -1.20 21.08 -17.19
C ASP A 93 -0.76 21.81 -15.91
N LEU A 94 0.54 22.08 -15.81
CA LEU A 94 1.12 22.84 -14.70
C LEU A 94 0.72 24.32 -14.70
N LYS A 95 0.36 24.90 -15.84
CA LYS A 95 0.01 26.34 -15.94
C LYS A 95 -1.36 26.64 -15.32
N ALA A 96 -2.27 25.68 -15.36
CA ALA A 96 -3.64 25.83 -14.88
C ALA A 96 -3.85 25.31 -13.45
N LEU A 97 -2.77 24.99 -12.73
CA LEU A 97 -2.81 24.39 -11.40
C LEU A 97 -3.05 25.42 -10.29
N SER A 98 -3.99 25.14 -9.40
CA SER A 98 -4.22 25.90 -8.18
C SER A 98 -4.55 25.00 -6.99
N LEU A 99 -4.36 25.53 -5.78
CA LEU A 99 -4.64 24.84 -4.52
C LEU A 99 -5.63 25.64 -3.68
N ILE A 100 -6.65 24.95 -3.17
CA ILE A 100 -7.59 25.51 -2.22
C ILE A 100 -7.33 24.89 -0.85
N SER A 101 -6.90 25.70 0.11
CA SER A 101 -6.64 25.25 1.48
C SER A 101 -7.86 25.42 2.37
N ALA A 102 -8.24 24.38 3.09
CA ALA A 102 -9.25 24.42 4.15
C ALA A 102 -8.61 24.13 5.51
N ARG A 103 -8.79 25.06 6.47
CA ARG A 103 -8.34 24.92 7.87
C ARG A 103 -6.84 24.65 8.03
N CYS A 104 -6.08 25.10 7.05
CA CYS A 104 -4.63 25.15 7.09
C CYS A 104 -4.16 26.35 6.27
N ARG A 105 -2.88 26.65 6.39
CA ARG A 105 -2.14 27.56 5.52
C ARG A 105 -0.95 26.82 4.92
N LEU A 106 -0.64 27.17 3.69
CA LEU A 106 0.57 26.79 2.98
C LEU A 106 1.44 28.04 2.86
N ASP A 107 2.74 27.91 3.07
CA ASP A 107 3.67 28.99 2.77
C ASP A 107 3.71 29.25 1.26
N GLN A 108 4.05 30.49 0.88
CA GLN A 108 4.06 30.88 -0.53
C GLN A 108 5.21 30.26 -1.31
N ASP A 109 6.33 29.99 -0.65
CA ASP A 109 7.50 29.36 -1.27
C ASP A 109 7.40 27.84 -1.11
N ALA A 110 7.40 27.15 -2.24
CA ALA A 110 7.27 25.70 -2.31
C ALA A 110 8.18 25.12 -3.40
N ARG A 111 8.32 23.80 -3.40
CA ARG A 111 9.09 23.09 -4.42
C ARG A 111 8.25 21.97 -5.01
N LEU A 112 8.13 21.97 -6.32
CA LEU A 112 7.45 20.91 -7.04
C LEU A 112 8.49 19.89 -7.53
N LEU A 113 8.35 18.67 -7.03
CA LEU A 113 9.25 17.55 -7.26
C LEU A 113 8.61 16.64 -8.31
N ALA A 114 9.30 16.42 -9.43
CA ALA A 114 8.86 15.58 -10.52
C ALA A 114 9.64 14.27 -10.54
N PHE A 115 8.92 13.15 -10.61
CA PHE A 115 9.48 11.80 -10.71
C PHE A 115 8.95 11.15 -11.98
N ARG A 116 9.83 10.74 -12.88
CA ARG A 116 9.44 10.13 -14.16
C ARG A 116 8.65 8.86 -13.87
N ARG A 117 7.48 8.74 -14.50
CA ARG A 117 6.68 7.52 -14.37
C ARG A 117 7.47 6.31 -14.89
N PRO A 118 7.52 5.19 -14.15
CA PRO A 118 8.17 3.97 -14.62
C PRO A 118 7.42 3.40 -15.82
N ALA A 119 8.13 2.73 -16.72
CA ALA A 119 7.56 2.10 -17.90
C ALA A 119 6.90 0.76 -17.55
N LEU A 120 5.77 0.74 -16.84
CA LEU A 120 5.16 -0.50 -16.31
C LEU A 120 4.67 -1.50 -17.37
N ASP A 121 4.76 -1.14 -18.64
CA ASP A 121 4.34 -1.97 -19.77
C ASP A 121 5.44 -2.79 -20.43
N ASP A 122 6.69 -2.67 -19.97
CA ASP A 122 7.89 -3.30 -20.54
C ASP A 122 8.11 -4.77 -20.15
N GLY A 123 7.29 -5.33 -19.26
CA GLY A 123 7.34 -6.75 -18.93
C GLY A 123 6.34 -7.14 -17.84
N PRO A 124 6.44 -8.38 -17.33
CA PRO A 124 5.57 -8.86 -16.27
C PRO A 124 5.77 -8.05 -14.98
N ILE A 125 4.66 -7.81 -14.28
CA ILE A 125 4.64 -7.19 -12.95
C ILE A 125 4.34 -8.27 -11.92
N LEU A 126 5.26 -8.50 -10.98
CA LEU A 126 5.06 -9.47 -9.89
C LEU A 126 4.74 -8.74 -8.59
N ILE A 127 3.50 -8.86 -8.12
CA ILE A 127 3.04 -8.33 -6.83
C ILE A 127 3.21 -9.42 -5.77
N ILE A 128 4.00 -9.12 -4.74
CA ILE A 128 4.18 -9.97 -3.57
C ILE A 128 3.31 -9.45 -2.44
N ALA A 129 2.24 -10.18 -2.11
CA ALA A 129 1.33 -9.87 -1.02
C ALA A 129 1.65 -10.76 0.20
N PRO A 130 2.12 -10.20 1.34
CA PRO A 130 2.34 -10.98 2.55
C PRO A 130 1.07 -11.72 3.02
N HIS A 131 -0.06 -11.03 3.03
CA HIS A 131 -1.37 -11.55 3.44
C HIS A 131 -2.43 -11.39 2.33
N PRO A 132 -3.51 -12.20 2.36
CA PRO A 132 -4.66 -12.04 1.46
C PRO A 132 -5.44 -10.75 1.73
N ASP A 133 -5.39 -9.78 0.82
CA ASP A 133 -5.94 -8.40 0.88
C ASP A 133 -4.86 -7.32 0.68
N ASP A 134 -3.58 -7.62 0.92
CA ASP A 134 -2.52 -6.61 0.85
C ASP A 134 -2.38 -5.99 -0.55
N ALA A 135 -2.53 -6.80 -1.60
CA ALA A 135 -2.47 -6.34 -2.98
C ALA A 135 -3.67 -5.43 -3.30
N GLU A 136 -4.88 -5.82 -2.90
CA GLU A 136 -6.10 -5.03 -3.08
C GLU A 136 -6.03 -3.71 -2.31
N LEU A 137 -5.41 -3.67 -1.13
CA LEU A 137 -5.28 -2.44 -0.35
C LEU A 137 -4.29 -1.48 -1.02
N ALA A 138 -3.14 -1.98 -1.44
CA ALA A 138 -2.00 -1.18 -1.87
C ALA A 138 -1.96 -0.82 -3.35
N ALA A 139 -2.38 -1.75 -4.22
CA ALA A 139 -2.01 -1.74 -5.64
C ALA A 139 -3.15 -2.15 -6.59
N TYR A 140 -4.41 -2.03 -6.16
CA TYR A 140 -5.57 -2.37 -6.98
C TYR A 140 -5.59 -1.61 -8.30
N GLY A 141 -5.42 -0.29 -8.25
CA GLY A 141 -5.37 0.55 -9.45
C GLY A 141 -4.26 0.12 -10.38
N LEU A 142 -3.07 -0.14 -9.82
CA LEU A 142 -1.91 -0.56 -10.60
C LEU A 142 -2.18 -1.88 -11.34
N TYR A 143 -2.64 -2.91 -10.64
CA TYR A 143 -2.90 -4.17 -11.32
C TYR A 143 -4.15 -4.14 -12.19
N ARG A 144 -5.12 -3.27 -11.90
CA ARG A 144 -6.29 -3.07 -12.75
C ARG A 144 -5.92 -2.46 -14.10
N HIS A 145 -4.97 -1.53 -14.12
CA HIS A 145 -4.47 -0.92 -15.36
C HIS A 145 -3.58 -1.87 -16.17
N HIS A 146 -2.79 -2.72 -15.50
CA HIS A 146 -1.82 -3.63 -16.14
C HIS A 146 -2.18 -5.12 -15.99
N HIS A 147 -3.47 -5.44 -15.87
CA HIS A 147 -3.98 -6.77 -15.50
C HIS A 147 -3.45 -7.91 -16.39
N ASP A 148 -3.23 -7.64 -17.67
CA ASP A 148 -2.72 -8.57 -18.68
C ASP A 148 -1.23 -8.89 -18.54
N LYS A 149 -0.52 -8.26 -17.59
CA LYS A 149 0.91 -8.46 -17.28
C LYS A 149 1.17 -8.80 -15.82
N VAL A 150 0.16 -8.69 -14.97
CA VAL A 150 0.31 -8.87 -13.53
C VAL A 150 0.29 -10.34 -13.13
N TRP A 151 1.16 -10.67 -12.18
CA TRP A 151 1.14 -11.86 -11.34
C TRP A 151 0.98 -11.42 -9.89
N ILE A 152 0.13 -12.10 -9.13
CA ILE A 152 -0.04 -11.86 -7.70
C ILE A 152 0.32 -13.12 -6.95
N VAL A 153 1.33 -13.03 -6.09
CA VAL A 153 1.77 -14.12 -5.23
C VAL A 153 1.46 -13.75 -3.78
N THR A 154 0.52 -14.47 -3.17
CA THR A 154 0.19 -14.31 -1.75
C THR A 154 0.99 -15.30 -0.90
N LEU A 155 1.83 -14.80 0.00
CA LEU A 155 2.78 -15.63 0.75
C LEU A 155 2.10 -16.48 1.81
N THR A 156 1.24 -15.87 2.62
CA THR A 156 0.58 -16.59 3.72
C THR A 156 -0.90 -16.82 3.47
N ALA A 157 -1.47 -17.79 4.17
CA ALA A 157 -2.91 -18.05 4.15
C ALA A 157 -3.72 -17.03 4.96
N GLY A 158 -3.06 -16.21 5.80
CA GLY A 158 -3.76 -15.26 6.67
C GLY A 158 -4.73 -15.94 7.63
N GLU A 159 -4.44 -17.18 8.04
CA GLU A 159 -5.39 -18.12 8.62
C GLU A 159 -5.72 -17.82 10.08
N ARG A 160 -4.90 -17.00 10.76
CA ARG A 160 -4.96 -16.82 12.21
C ARG A 160 -6.32 -16.28 12.68
N GLN A 161 -6.98 -17.04 13.56
CA GLN A 161 -8.23 -16.66 14.24
C GLN A 161 -8.03 -16.64 15.75
N LYS A 162 -7.46 -15.52 16.25
CA LYS A 162 -7.11 -15.33 17.67
C LYS A 162 -8.30 -15.43 18.64
N ARG A 163 -9.52 -15.12 18.18
CA ARG A 163 -10.73 -15.06 19.02
C ARG A 163 -11.97 -15.50 18.25
N LEU A 164 -12.82 -16.34 18.86
CA LEU A 164 -14.05 -16.85 18.21
C LEU A 164 -15.13 -15.79 17.98
N ASP A 165 -15.19 -14.76 18.83
CA ASP A 165 -16.14 -13.66 18.70
C ASP A 165 -15.79 -12.68 17.56
N ARG A 166 -14.68 -12.91 16.87
CA ARG A 166 -14.21 -12.13 15.71
C ARG A 166 -14.20 -12.93 14.42
N GLN A 167 -14.95 -14.03 14.34
CA GLN A 167 -15.11 -14.76 13.09
C GLN A 167 -15.85 -13.88 12.08
N TYR A 168 -15.44 -13.94 10.81
CA TYR A 168 -16.10 -13.21 9.73
C TYR A 168 -17.57 -13.61 9.55
N LEU A 169 -17.91 -14.84 9.95
CA LEU A 169 -19.27 -15.29 10.23
C LEU A 169 -19.39 -15.61 11.73
N PRO A 170 -20.07 -14.75 12.52
CA PRO A 170 -20.20 -14.94 13.96
C PRO A 170 -20.81 -16.31 14.31
N GLY A 171 -20.17 -17.03 15.24
CA GLY A 171 -20.66 -18.33 15.74
C GLY A 171 -20.46 -19.51 14.79
N LEU A 172 -19.66 -19.37 13.74
CA LEU A 172 -19.46 -20.41 12.73
C LEU A 172 -18.73 -21.65 13.28
N ASP A 173 -17.61 -21.44 13.96
CA ASP A 173 -16.84 -22.49 14.60
C ASP A 173 -16.81 -22.30 16.14
N ASN A 174 -16.73 -23.41 16.86
CA ASN A 174 -16.73 -23.47 18.34
C ASN A 174 -15.31 -23.52 18.95
N ASP A 175 -14.26 -23.60 18.12
CA ASP A 175 -12.86 -23.60 18.54
C ASP A 175 -11.97 -22.89 17.50
N THR A 176 -10.88 -22.30 17.99
CA THR A 176 -10.01 -21.44 17.17
C THR A 176 -9.25 -22.22 16.11
N ARG A 177 -9.04 -23.54 16.30
CA ARG A 177 -8.36 -24.39 15.33
C ARG A 177 -9.18 -24.57 14.07
N HIS A 178 -10.46 -24.93 14.18
CA HIS A 178 -11.35 -25.04 13.02
C HIS A 178 -11.62 -23.66 12.40
N ALA A 179 -11.83 -22.64 13.23
CA ALA A 179 -12.01 -21.28 12.76
C ALA A 179 -10.82 -20.78 11.94
N SER A 180 -9.59 -21.05 12.39
CA SER A 180 -8.37 -20.63 11.67
C SER A 180 -8.21 -21.36 10.34
N ARG A 181 -8.39 -22.69 10.35
CA ARG A 181 -8.37 -23.51 9.12
C ARG A 181 -9.38 -23.01 8.09
N ARG A 182 -10.58 -22.66 8.55
CA ARG A 182 -11.65 -22.16 7.68
C ARG A 182 -11.35 -20.78 7.12
N LYS A 183 -10.87 -19.89 7.98
CA LYS A 183 -10.43 -18.55 7.59
C LYS A 183 -9.34 -18.60 6.52
N GLY A 184 -8.31 -19.42 6.72
CA GLY A 184 -7.25 -19.59 5.72
C GLY A 184 -7.78 -20.08 4.36
N ARG A 185 -8.75 -21.00 4.36
CA ARG A 185 -9.38 -21.49 3.12
C ARG A 185 -10.20 -20.44 2.39
N ILE A 186 -11.01 -19.65 3.10
CA ILE A 186 -11.80 -18.60 2.46
C ILE A 186 -10.90 -17.46 1.97
N ARG A 187 -9.84 -17.11 2.72
CA ARG A 187 -8.87 -16.10 2.27
C ARG A 187 -8.05 -16.58 1.07
N ALA A 188 -7.69 -17.87 1.00
CA ALA A 188 -7.07 -18.44 -0.21
C ALA A 188 -8.02 -18.40 -1.42
N TRP A 189 -9.33 -18.62 -1.21
CA TRP A 189 -10.32 -18.40 -2.25
C TRP A 189 -10.41 -16.93 -2.66
N ASN A 190 -10.37 -15.99 -1.71
CA ASN A 190 -10.34 -14.56 -2.01
C ASN A 190 -9.10 -14.20 -2.86
N SER A 191 -7.89 -14.62 -2.48
CA SER A 191 -6.67 -14.40 -3.28
C SER A 191 -6.78 -14.93 -4.72
N ALA A 192 -7.48 -16.05 -4.92
CA ALA A 192 -7.67 -16.66 -6.23
C ALA A 192 -8.78 -16.04 -7.08
N THR A 193 -9.69 -15.26 -6.48
CA THR A 193 -10.92 -14.82 -7.15
C THR A 193 -11.13 -13.32 -7.16
N THR A 194 -10.71 -12.60 -6.12
CA THR A 194 -10.85 -11.14 -6.04
C THR A 194 -10.12 -10.42 -7.19
N PRO A 195 -8.87 -10.77 -7.55
CA PRO A 195 -8.17 -10.11 -8.66
C PRO A 195 -8.80 -10.35 -10.04
N LEU A 196 -9.64 -11.39 -10.19
CA LEU A 196 -10.38 -11.63 -11.43
C LEU A 196 -11.33 -10.48 -11.77
N LEU A 197 -11.84 -9.76 -10.75
CA LEU A 197 -12.67 -8.57 -10.94
C LEU A 197 -11.91 -7.43 -11.66
N ALA A 198 -10.59 -7.42 -11.55
CA ALA A 198 -9.72 -6.48 -12.25
C ALA A 198 -9.22 -7.03 -13.59
N GLY A 199 -9.62 -8.25 -13.97
CA GLY A 199 -9.21 -8.92 -15.21
C GLY A 199 -7.89 -9.67 -15.12
N VAL A 200 -7.25 -9.79 -13.94
CA VAL A 200 -6.00 -10.55 -13.81
C VAL A 200 -6.28 -12.02 -14.11
N PRO A 201 -5.55 -12.68 -15.04
CA PRO A 201 -5.81 -14.07 -15.38
C PRO A 201 -5.59 -15.02 -14.19
N ALA A 202 -6.45 -16.02 -14.03
CA ALA A 202 -6.43 -16.95 -12.90
C ALA A 202 -5.11 -17.72 -12.79
N GLU A 203 -4.46 -18.03 -13.92
CA GLU A 203 -3.17 -18.72 -13.97
C GLU A 203 -2.01 -17.91 -13.38
N ARG A 204 -2.24 -16.62 -13.11
CA ARG A 204 -1.26 -15.69 -12.53
C ARG A 204 -1.51 -15.33 -11.08
N LEU A 205 -2.50 -15.99 -10.46
CA LEU A 205 -2.84 -15.85 -9.06
C LEU A 205 -2.32 -17.08 -8.33
N VAL A 206 -1.35 -16.87 -7.43
CA VAL A 206 -0.62 -17.95 -6.76
C VAL A 206 -0.65 -17.74 -5.27
N MET A 207 -1.13 -18.73 -4.53
CA MET A 207 -1.09 -18.76 -3.07
C MET A 207 -0.02 -19.74 -2.61
N LEU A 208 0.95 -19.28 -1.84
CA LEU A 208 1.99 -20.15 -1.29
C LEU A 208 1.54 -20.88 -0.01
N GLY A 209 0.54 -20.34 0.69
CA GLY A 209 -0.13 -21.00 1.80
C GLY A 209 0.67 -21.10 3.11
N TYR A 210 1.80 -20.42 3.24
CA TYR A 210 2.58 -20.37 4.49
C TYR A 210 1.77 -19.71 5.62
N PHE A 211 2.22 -19.84 6.86
CA PHE A 211 1.40 -19.44 8.02
C PHE A 211 1.59 -17.98 8.44
N ASN A 212 0.50 -17.34 8.82
CA ASN A 212 0.49 -15.95 9.29
C ASN A 212 1.32 -15.78 10.58
N ASP A 213 2.02 -14.66 10.71
CA ASP A 213 2.96 -14.34 11.79
C ASP A 213 4.14 -15.33 11.93
N THR A 214 4.53 -16.02 10.85
CA THR A 214 5.67 -16.96 10.86
C THR A 214 6.79 -16.61 9.88
N LEU A 215 6.59 -15.65 8.96
CA LEU A 215 7.59 -15.37 7.93
C LEU A 215 8.97 -14.98 8.50
N PRO A 216 9.09 -14.19 9.59
CA PRO A 216 10.39 -13.94 10.22
C PRO A 216 11.06 -15.24 10.71
N ASP A 217 10.34 -16.08 11.46
CA ASP A 217 10.86 -17.36 11.96
C ASP A 217 11.30 -18.28 10.82
N LEU A 218 10.60 -18.27 9.68
CA LEU A 218 10.97 -19.03 8.49
C LEU A 218 12.31 -18.54 7.90
N LEU A 219 12.60 -17.25 7.95
CA LEU A 219 13.88 -16.72 7.46
C LEU A 219 15.02 -16.92 8.47
N ASP A 220 14.73 -16.89 9.77
CA ASP A 220 15.72 -17.05 10.83
C ASP A 220 16.14 -18.52 11.02
N ALA A 221 15.21 -19.46 10.82
CA ALA A 221 15.46 -20.90 10.93
C ALA A 221 14.91 -21.65 9.70
N PRO A 222 15.53 -21.52 8.52
CA PRO A 222 14.96 -21.96 7.24
C PRO A 222 14.73 -23.48 7.14
N ASP A 223 15.53 -24.28 7.84
CA ASP A 223 15.36 -25.74 7.90
C ASP A 223 14.35 -26.21 8.96
N ALA A 224 13.92 -25.34 9.87
CA ALA A 224 12.96 -25.71 10.90
C ALA A 224 11.53 -25.70 10.35
N THR A 225 10.73 -26.70 10.71
CA THR A 225 9.28 -26.67 10.44
C THR A 225 8.60 -25.84 11.52
N ILE A 226 8.12 -24.66 11.16
CA ILE A 226 7.48 -23.73 12.08
C ILE A 226 5.96 -24.00 12.07
N PRO A 227 5.32 -24.38 13.18
CA PRO A 227 3.87 -24.62 13.20
C PRO A 227 3.08 -23.30 13.07
N SER A 228 1.82 -23.39 12.62
CA SER A 228 0.90 -22.25 12.71
C SER A 228 0.70 -21.88 14.18
N ARG A 229 0.57 -20.57 14.46
CA ARG A 229 0.42 -20.05 15.82
C ARG A 229 -0.83 -20.56 16.53
N ASP A 230 -1.86 -20.94 15.78
CA ASP A 230 -3.14 -21.40 16.33
C ASP A 230 -3.27 -22.93 16.34
N THR A 231 -2.51 -23.66 15.50
CA THR A 231 -2.56 -25.14 15.50
C THR A 231 -1.35 -25.79 14.81
N ALA A 232 -0.83 -26.87 15.42
CA ALA A 232 0.27 -27.66 14.86
C ALA A 232 -0.14 -28.65 13.75
N ARG A 233 -1.43 -28.77 13.42
CA ARG A 233 -1.97 -29.78 12.48
C ARG A 233 -2.35 -29.23 11.10
N LEU A 234 -1.94 -28.01 10.76
CA LEU A 234 -2.11 -27.45 9.42
C LEU A 234 -0.90 -27.75 8.56
N SER A 235 -1.12 -27.87 7.26
CA SER A 235 -0.07 -27.87 6.24
C SER A 235 -0.31 -26.71 5.26
N PRO A 236 0.73 -26.03 4.76
CA PRO A 236 0.58 -25.01 3.72
C PRO A 236 -0.23 -25.49 2.49
N GLY A 237 -0.10 -26.77 2.13
CA GLY A 237 -0.81 -27.37 1.00
C GLY A 237 -2.33 -27.28 1.09
N GLU A 238 -2.89 -27.15 2.29
CA GLU A 238 -4.34 -26.98 2.48
C GLU A 238 -4.90 -25.67 1.91
N PHE A 239 -4.02 -24.69 1.66
CA PHE A 239 -4.39 -23.35 1.21
C PHE A 239 -3.99 -23.10 -0.26
N ARG A 240 -3.54 -24.15 -0.98
CA ARG A 240 -3.07 -24.06 -2.38
C ARG A 240 -4.07 -24.58 -3.41
N ALA A 241 -5.26 -25.00 -2.97
CA ALA A 241 -6.24 -25.71 -3.81
C ALA A 241 -6.71 -24.95 -5.06
N TRP A 242 -6.50 -23.63 -5.12
CA TRP A 242 -6.88 -22.79 -6.25
C TRP A 242 -5.71 -22.45 -7.19
N ASN A 243 -4.49 -22.88 -6.88
CA ASN A 243 -3.35 -22.70 -7.79
C ASN A 243 -3.56 -23.53 -9.06
N LEU A 244 -3.38 -22.92 -10.23
CA LEU A 244 -3.44 -23.62 -11.52
C LEU A 244 -2.09 -24.24 -11.93
N HIS A 245 -1.04 -23.97 -11.16
CA HIS A 245 0.29 -24.53 -11.37
C HIS A 245 0.81 -25.12 -10.05
N PRO A 246 1.43 -26.31 -10.10
CA PRO A 246 2.05 -26.87 -8.92
C PRO A 246 3.24 -26.02 -8.46
N LEU A 247 3.40 -25.89 -7.16
CA LEU A 247 4.60 -25.34 -6.53
C LEU A 247 5.62 -26.46 -6.27
N VAL A 248 6.90 -26.10 -6.20
CA VAL A 248 7.98 -27.08 -5.99
C VAL A 248 7.78 -27.83 -4.67
N SER A 249 7.33 -27.13 -3.63
CA SER A 249 7.07 -27.71 -2.31
C SER A 249 5.80 -28.57 -2.21
N ASP A 250 4.95 -28.67 -3.25
CA ASP A 250 3.69 -29.44 -3.20
C ASP A 250 3.89 -30.94 -3.00
N HIS A 251 5.07 -31.48 -3.31
CA HIS A 251 5.38 -32.89 -3.08
C HIS A 251 5.40 -33.26 -1.58
N ALA A 252 5.79 -32.32 -0.71
CA ALA A 252 5.90 -32.50 0.73
C ALA A 252 5.74 -31.13 1.45
N PRO A 253 4.52 -30.56 1.46
CA PRO A 253 4.29 -29.21 1.92
C PRO A 253 4.52 -29.07 3.43
N ALA A 254 5.50 -28.26 3.80
CA ALA A 254 5.87 -27.93 5.17
C ALA A 254 6.10 -26.43 5.32
N ASN A 255 5.74 -25.86 6.46
CA ASN A 255 5.99 -24.44 6.73
C ASN A 255 7.47 -24.25 7.12
N ARG A 256 8.35 -24.21 6.11
CA ARG A 256 9.82 -24.10 6.21
C ARG A 256 10.33 -22.97 5.32
N GLY A 257 11.34 -22.25 5.79
CA GLY A 257 11.94 -21.15 5.02
C GLY A 257 12.58 -21.61 3.73
N THR A 258 13.23 -22.77 3.72
CA THR A 258 13.81 -23.35 2.50
C THR A 258 12.77 -23.57 1.41
N GLN A 259 11.58 -24.04 1.77
CA GLN A 259 10.49 -24.22 0.81
C GLN A 259 9.89 -22.88 0.35
N LEU A 260 9.71 -21.91 1.26
CA LEU A 260 9.24 -20.57 0.90
C LEU A 260 10.16 -19.91 -0.13
N LEU A 261 11.47 -19.96 0.12
CA LEU A 261 12.48 -19.38 -0.76
C LEU A 261 12.55 -20.12 -2.10
N GLN A 262 12.43 -21.46 -2.09
CA GLN A 262 12.41 -22.26 -3.31
C GLN A 262 11.19 -21.96 -4.19
N ASP A 263 9.99 -21.91 -3.61
CA ASP A 263 8.77 -21.58 -4.36
C ASP A 263 8.85 -20.17 -4.95
N LEU A 264 9.32 -19.19 -4.16
CA LEU A 264 9.48 -17.81 -4.64
C LEU A 264 10.55 -17.70 -5.73
N SER A 265 11.70 -18.35 -5.55
CA SER A 265 12.78 -18.33 -6.54
C SER A 265 12.32 -18.95 -7.86
N GLU A 266 11.58 -20.06 -7.82
CA GLU A 266 11.02 -20.68 -9.03
C GLU A 266 10.04 -19.74 -9.74
N LEU A 267 9.16 -19.07 -8.99
CA LEU A 267 8.22 -18.10 -9.55
C LEU A 267 8.96 -16.91 -10.19
N VAL A 268 9.98 -16.36 -9.53
CA VAL A 268 10.79 -15.28 -10.10
C VAL A 268 11.51 -15.74 -11.37
N SER A 269 12.14 -16.92 -11.34
CA SER A 269 12.80 -17.52 -12.50
C SER A 269 11.84 -17.72 -13.67
N ARG A 270 10.63 -18.22 -13.41
CA ARG A 270 9.60 -18.48 -14.43
C ARG A 270 9.00 -17.20 -15.00
N ILE A 271 8.70 -16.23 -14.15
CA ILE A 271 7.98 -15.01 -14.52
C ILE A 271 8.91 -14.00 -15.17
N GLN A 272 10.20 -13.94 -14.76
CA GLN A 272 11.17 -12.94 -15.20
C GLN A 272 10.58 -11.51 -15.13
N PRO A 273 10.09 -11.06 -13.96
CA PRO A 273 9.39 -9.78 -13.86
C PRO A 273 10.30 -8.58 -14.18
N ALA A 274 9.81 -7.65 -14.99
CA ALA A 274 10.49 -6.35 -15.19
C ALA A 274 10.26 -5.43 -13.97
N THR A 275 9.11 -5.59 -13.30
CA THR A 275 8.75 -4.84 -12.09
C THR A 275 8.31 -5.80 -10.98
N VAL A 276 8.82 -5.58 -9.77
CA VAL A 276 8.30 -6.23 -8.56
C VAL A 276 7.62 -5.21 -7.66
N VAL A 277 6.47 -5.55 -7.11
CA VAL A 277 5.74 -4.73 -6.14
C VAL A 277 5.73 -5.47 -4.81
N VAL A 278 6.26 -4.87 -3.75
CA VAL A 278 6.37 -5.50 -2.43
C VAL A 278 6.24 -4.47 -1.31
N THR A 279 5.92 -4.93 -0.11
CA THR A 279 5.87 -4.08 1.08
C THR A 279 7.21 -3.40 1.37
N HIS A 280 7.18 -2.16 1.83
CA HIS A 280 8.34 -1.32 2.07
C HIS A 280 9.07 -1.66 3.39
N PRO A 281 10.35 -2.09 3.33
CA PRO A 281 11.29 -2.35 4.41
C PRO A 281 11.10 -1.67 5.76
N GLU A 282 11.20 -0.36 5.57
CA GLU A 282 11.60 0.65 6.54
C GLU A 282 10.39 1.49 6.97
N VAL A 283 9.26 1.34 6.27
CA VAL A 283 8.04 2.13 6.45
C VAL A 283 6.94 1.27 7.06
N ASP A 284 6.74 0.05 6.54
CA ASP A 284 5.73 -0.86 7.06
C ASP A 284 6.29 -1.69 8.23
N PRO A 285 5.79 -1.50 9.47
CA PRO A 285 6.37 -2.13 10.64
C PRO A 285 5.92 -3.58 10.85
N HIS A 286 5.04 -4.14 10.01
CA HIS A 286 4.53 -5.48 10.24
C HIS A 286 5.63 -6.53 9.98
N PRO A 287 5.92 -7.43 10.95
CA PRO A 287 7.04 -8.38 10.81
C PRO A 287 6.96 -9.26 9.56
N ASP A 288 5.78 -9.79 9.23
CA ASP A 288 5.59 -10.55 7.98
C ASP A 288 5.84 -9.69 6.72
N HIS A 289 5.53 -8.39 6.74
CA HIS A 289 5.74 -7.51 5.58
C HIS A 289 7.24 -7.27 5.35
N VAL A 290 7.98 -7.02 6.43
CA VAL A 290 9.45 -6.90 6.37
C VAL A 290 10.09 -8.20 5.91
N ALA A 291 9.64 -9.34 6.45
CA ALA A 291 10.14 -10.66 6.05
C ALA A 291 9.78 -11.00 4.60
N ALA A 292 8.59 -10.63 4.11
CA ALA A 292 8.20 -10.82 2.72
C ALA A 292 9.14 -10.09 1.75
N ALA A 293 9.49 -8.84 2.07
CA ALA A 293 10.45 -8.08 1.27
C ALA A 293 11.84 -8.73 1.27
N LYS A 294 12.30 -9.21 2.43
CA LYS A 294 13.59 -9.93 2.55
C LYS A 294 13.59 -11.26 1.79
N ALA A 295 12.53 -12.06 1.92
CA ALA A 295 12.36 -13.31 1.19
C ALA A 295 12.35 -13.09 -0.32
N THR A 296 11.69 -12.02 -0.78
CA THR A 296 11.67 -11.62 -2.18
C THR A 296 13.06 -11.26 -2.69
N ALA A 297 13.85 -10.49 -1.94
CA ALA A 297 15.23 -10.16 -2.30
C ALA A 297 16.13 -11.41 -2.37
N ILE A 298 15.98 -12.36 -1.43
CA ILE A 298 16.70 -13.63 -1.47
C ILE A 298 16.32 -14.43 -2.72
N ALA A 299 15.02 -14.52 -3.03
CA ALA A 299 14.51 -15.24 -4.20
C ALA A 299 14.99 -14.63 -5.52
N MET A 300 15.01 -13.30 -5.66
CA MET A 300 15.60 -12.63 -6.83
C MET A 300 17.08 -12.99 -7.02
N ARG A 301 17.86 -13.01 -5.94
CA ARG A 301 19.27 -13.39 -5.99
C ARG A 301 19.46 -14.87 -6.35
N GLN A 302 18.62 -15.77 -5.82
CA GLN A 302 18.66 -17.21 -6.11
C GLN A 302 18.22 -17.54 -7.55
N ALA A 303 17.25 -16.78 -8.07
CA ALA A 303 16.77 -16.88 -9.45
C ALA A 303 17.73 -16.25 -10.48
N GLU A 304 18.79 -15.58 -10.02
CA GLU A 304 19.70 -14.78 -10.87
C GLU A 304 18.96 -13.76 -11.75
N HIS A 305 17.80 -13.27 -11.29
CA HIS A 305 16.97 -12.32 -12.02
C HIS A 305 16.71 -11.07 -11.18
N LEU A 306 17.19 -9.93 -11.69
CA LEU A 306 16.98 -8.62 -11.08
C LEU A 306 15.98 -7.83 -11.93
N PRO A 307 14.79 -7.48 -11.41
CA PRO A 307 13.87 -6.62 -12.12
C PRO A 307 14.49 -5.24 -12.33
N GLU A 308 14.04 -4.52 -13.35
CA GLU A 308 14.49 -3.14 -13.58
C GLU A 308 14.16 -2.24 -12.38
N ARG A 309 13.01 -2.50 -11.75
CA ARG A 309 12.49 -1.68 -10.66
C ARG A 309 11.71 -2.49 -9.63
N VAL A 310 11.73 -1.97 -8.40
CA VAL A 310 10.92 -2.45 -7.28
C VAL A 310 10.07 -1.30 -6.76
N LEU A 311 8.75 -1.46 -6.81
CA LEU A 311 7.78 -0.55 -6.21
C LEU A 311 7.46 -1.01 -4.79
N LEU A 312 7.55 -0.06 -3.85
CA LEU A 312 7.45 -0.30 -2.42
C LEU A 312 6.20 0.37 -1.86
N TYR A 313 5.27 -0.42 -1.33
CA TYR A 313 4.03 0.07 -0.71
C TYR A 313 4.04 -0.12 0.81
N ALA A 314 3.14 0.57 1.53
CA ALA A 314 2.94 0.32 2.95
C ALA A 314 1.45 0.33 3.29
N ASN A 315 0.99 -0.76 3.91
CA ASN A 315 -0.39 -0.91 4.39
C ASN A 315 -0.50 -0.52 5.87
N HIS A 316 0.62 -0.56 6.59
CA HIS A 316 0.69 -0.18 7.99
C HIS A 316 1.75 0.88 8.24
N LEU A 317 1.48 1.78 9.19
CA LEU A 317 2.41 2.82 9.63
C LEU A 317 2.54 2.80 11.15
N ARG A 318 3.78 2.87 11.64
CA ARG A 318 4.07 2.82 13.08
C ARG A 318 3.45 4.02 13.79
N GLY A 319 2.50 3.77 14.69
CA GLY A 319 1.85 4.80 15.51
C GLY A 319 0.89 5.72 14.74
N ILE A 320 0.64 5.47 13.45
CA ILE A 320 -0.23 6.30 12.61
C ILE A 320 -1.43 5.46 12.17
N ARG A 321 -2.63 5.90 12.57
CA ARG A 321 -3.90 5.22 12.25
C ARG A 321 -4.75 6.11 11.36
N GLY A 322 -5.57 5.48 10.53
CA GLY A 322 -6.50 6.19 9.65
C GLY A 322 -5.81 6.97 8.54
N PHE A 323 -4.61 6.53 8.14
CA PHE A 323 -3.90 7.02 6.96
C PHE A 323 -4.19 6.08 5.78
N PRO A 324 -4.31 6.59 4.54
CA PRO A 324 -4.53 7.99 4.19
C PRO A 324 -5.80 8.57 4.82
N ARG A 325 -5.74 9.83 5.26
CA ARG A 325 -6.84 10.50 5.99
C ARG A 325 -8.01 10.86 5.07
N GLY A 326 -9.14 11.18 5.70
CA GLY A 326 -10.35 11.62 5.02
C GLY A 326 -11.24 10.47 4.55
N PRO A 327 -12.38 10.80 3.93
CA PRO A 327 -13.34 9.82 3.42
C PRO A 327 -12.78 9.02 2.23
N ALA A 328 -13.51 7.99 1.84
CA ALA A 328 -13.31 7.33 0.55
C ALA A 328 -13.28 8.35 -0.61
N HIS A 329 -12.50 8.05 -1.65
CA HIS A 329 -12.23 8.88 -2.83
C HIS A 329 -11.40 10.14 -2.63
N ALA A 330 -10.99 10.45 -1.40
CA ALA A 330 -9.97 11.46 -1.17
C ALA A 330 -8.63 11.07 -1.84
N ALA A 331 -7.74 12.05 -2.01
CA ALA A 331 -6.37 11.79 -2.43
C ALA A 331 -5.59 11.05 -1.34
N ALA A 332 -4.64 10.20 -1.75
CA ALA A 332 -3.63 9.66 -0.87
C ALA A 332 -2.30 10.40 -1.07
N GLY A 333 -1.77 10.97 0.01
CA GLY A 333 -0.43 11.55 0.04
C GLY A 333 0.65 10.50 0.27
N THR A 334 1.91 10.95 0.34
CA THR A 334 3.01 10.11 0.83
C THR A 334 2.88 9.88 2.34
N TRP A 335 3.62 8.89 2.85
CA TRP A 335 3.62 8.57 4.27
C TRP A 335 4.10 9.77 5.11
N PRO A 336 3.40 10.13 6.20
CA PRO A 336 3.73 11.28 7.02
C PRO A 336 4.85 10.95 8.02
N LEU A 337 6.04 10.63 7.49
CA LEU A 337 7.19 10.14 8.25
C LEU A 337 8.42 11.04 8.06
N ALA A 338 9.33 10.92 9.01
CA ALA A 338 10.71 11.36 8.89
C ALA A 338 11.59 10.11 8.99
N VAL A 339 12.28 9.76 7.90
CA VAL A 339 13.16 8.60 7.76
C VAL A 339 14.59 9.12 7.89
N SER A 340 15.24 8.81 9.01
CA SER A 340 16.59 9.28 9.31
C SER A 340 17.68 8.43 8.67
N GLU A 341 17.41 7.15 8.45
CA GLU A 341 18.31 6.19 7.84
C GLU A 341 17.51 5.42 6.79
N ALA A 342 18.01 5.42 5.55
CA ALA A 342 17.38 4.75 4.42
C ALA A 342 18.27 3.58 3.97
N GLN A 343 17.97 2.37 4.45
CA GLN A 343 18.64 1.12 4.11
C GLN A 343 18.65 0.87 2.60
N LEU A 344 17.56 1.25 1.92
CA LEU A 344 17.45 1.15 0.46
C LEU A 344 18.06 2.35 -0.29
N GLY A 345 18.70 3.28 0.42
CA GLY A 345 19.28 4.50 -0.15
C GLY A 345 18.21 5.50 -0.62
N PRO A 346 18.52 6.34 -1.63
CA PRO A 346 17.55 7.30 -2.18
C PRO A 346 16.44 6.59 -2.95
N TRP A 347 15.22 7.10 -2.83
CA TRP A 347 14.03 6.57 -3.49
C TRP A 347 13.58 7.50 -4.63
N SER A 348 13.03 6.93 -5.68
CA SER A 348 12.11 7.65 -6.57
C SER A 348 10.67 7.48 -6.06
N PHE A 349 9.72 8.17 -6.69
CA PHE A 349 8.30 8.13 -6.32
C PHE A 349 7.43 7.82 -7.54
N HIS A 350 6.52 6.86 -7.37
CA HIS A 350 5.45 6.61 -8.32
C HIS A 350 4.12 6.71 -7.59
N SER A 351 3.11 7.29 -8.22
CA SER A 351 1.75 7.25 -7.71
C SER A 351 0.80 6.86 -8.81
N GLU A 352 0.16 5.70 -8.65
CA GLU A 352 -0.90 5.28 -9.55
C GLU A 352 -2.14 6.13 -9.29
N VAL A 353 -2.80 6.60 -10.34
CA VAL A 353 -3.99 7.46 -10.25
C VAL A 353 -5.19 6.66 -10.70
N MET A 354 -6.21 6.58 -9.84
CA MET A 354 -7.47 5.91 -10.17
C MET A 354 -8.56 6.95 -10.43
N ASP A 355 -9.28 6.82 -11.54
CA ASP A 355 -10.54 7.53 -11.71
C ASP A 355 -11.62 6.99 -10.74
N GLU A 356 -12.77 7.67 -10.68
CA GLU A 356 -13.80 7.28 -9.71
C GLU A 356 -14.39 5.89 -9.98
N GLU A 357 -14.44 5.45 -11.24
CA GLU A 357 -14.96 4.12 -11.59
C GLU A 357 -13.98 3.03 -11.12
N CYS A 358 -12.69 3.16 -11.38
CA CYS A 358 -11.68 2.24 -10.86
C CYS A 358 -11.68 2.20 -9.32
N GLN A 359 -11.90 3.33 -8.64
CA GLN A 359 -12.06 3.35 -7.18
C GLN A 359 -13.31 2.62 -6.70
N LYS A 360 -14.41 2.63 -7.46
CA LYS A 360 -15.62 1.84 -7.14
C LYS A 360 -15.39 0.36 -7.40
N GLU A 361 -14.66 -0.01 -8.45
CA GLU A 361 -14.22 -1.39 -8.68
C GLU A 361 -13.34 -1.89 -7.53
N LYS A 362 -12.40 -1.06 -7.03
CA LYS A 362 -11.62 -1.34 -5.82
C LYS A 362 -12.52 -1.57 -4.60
N ALA A 363 -13.57 -0.78 -4.44
CA ALA A 363 -14.54 -0.97 -3.35
C ALA A 363 -15.23 -2.33 -3.44
N LEU A 364 -15.63 -2.76 -4.64
CA LEU A 364 -16.21 -4.07 -4.89
C LEU A 364 -15.22 -5.19 -4.57
N ALA A 365 -13.96 -5.05 -4.97
CA ALA A 365 -12.91 -6.01 -4.65
C ALA A 365 -12.71 -6.15 -3.15
N LEU A 366 -12.63 -5.05 -2.40
CA LEU A 366 -12.56 -5.09 -0.94
C LEU A 366 -13.81 -5.71 -0.30
N ASP A 367 -15.00 -5.52 -0.87
CA ASP A 367 -16.23 -6.17 -0.37
C ASP A 367 -16.16 -7.69 -0.51
N THR A 368 -15.49 -8.24 -1.52
CA THR A 368 -15.35 -9.70 -1.64
C THR A 368 -14.54 -10.35 -0.52
N MET A 369 -13.70 -9.58 0.18
CA MET A 369 -12.88 -10.05 1.29
C MET A 369 -13.75 -10.29 2.53
N ASN A 370 -14.06 -11.55 2.81
CA ASN A 370 -15.03 -11.92 3.84
C ASN A 370 -14.70 -11.34 5.24
N ASP A 371 -13.42 -11.26 5.61
CA ASP A 371 -12.98 -10.70 6.89
C ASP A 371 -13.31 -9.21 7.04
N LEU A 372 -13.39 -8.46 5.93
CA LEU A 372 -13.70 -7.04 5.92
C LEU A 372 -15.21 -6.75 6.07
N ARG A 373 -16.07 -7.77 5.93
CA ARG A 373 -17.53 -7.64 6.11
C ARG A 373 -17.99 -7.67 7.57
N THR A 374 -17.09 -8.02 8.49
CA THR A 374 -17.44 -8.16 9.91
C THR A 374 -17.96 -6.84 10.48
N ARG A 375 -19.15 -6.89 11.10
CA ARG A 375 -19.75 -5.70 11.69
C ARG A 375 -18.90 -5.13 12.82
N SER A 376 -18.73 -3.82 12.82
CA SER A 376 -18.01 -3.14 13.90
C SER A 376 -18.83 -3.16 15.20
N GLY A 377 -18.17 -3.47 16.32
CA GLY A 377 -18.79 -3.39 17.64
C GLY A 377 -19.29 -1.98 17.98
N LEU A 378 -20.27 -1.88 18.90
CA LEU A 378 -20.94 -0.63 19.26
C LEU A 378 -19.96 0.48 19.65
N GLU A 379 -18.95 0.18 20.47
CA GLU A 379 -17.93 1.15 20.88
C GLU A 379 -17.19 1.75 19.68
N LYS A 380 -16.79 0.92 18.70
CA LYS A 380 -16.10 1.37 17.49
C LYS A 380 -17.00 2.24 16.62
N ARG A 381 -18.28 1.88 16.50
CA ARG A 381 -19.28 2.66 15.75
C ARG A 381 -19.51 4.04 16.40
N VAL A 382 -19.60 4.11 17.72
CA VAL A 382 -19.72 5.39 18.46
C VAL A 382 -18.46 6.24 18.28
N LYS A 383 -17.26 5.66 18.45
CA LYS A 383 -16.00 6.39 18.22
C LYS A 383 -15.89 6.94 16.80
N ARG A 384 -16.28 6.14 15.79
CA ARG A 384 -16.33 6.56 14.39
C ARG A 384 -17.31 7.73 14.21
N TRP A 385 -18.52 7.61 14.74
CA TRP A 385 -19.52 8.68 14.67
C TRP A 385 -19.00 9.99 15.28
N ILE A 386 -18.45 9.95 16.50
CA ILE A 386 -17.85 11.12 17.16
C ILE A 386 -16.73 11.70 16.30
N THR A 387 -15.82 10.87 15.80
CA THR A 387 -14.68 11.31 14.98
C THR A 387 -15.16 12.01 13.70
N ARG A 388 -16.19 11.49 13.05
CA ARG A 388 -16.79 12.09 11.85
C ARG A 388 -17.47 13.42 12.14
N GLN A 389 -18.24 13.51 13.23
CA GLN A 389 -18.86 14.78 13.64
C GLN A 389 -17.80 15.85 13.94
N LEU A 390 -16.72 15.46 14.62
CA LEU A 390 -15.63 16.37 14.97
C LEU A 390 -14.72 16.74 13.78
N SER A 391 -14.72 15.93 12.71
CA SER A 391 -13.92 16.18 11.50
C SER A 391 -14.30 17.49 10.79
N GLY A 392 -15.52 17.99 11.03
CA GLY A 392 -16.05 19.18 10.37
C GLY A 392 -16.29 18.98 8.87
N LEU A 393 -16.38 17.73 8.39
CA LEU A 393 -16.85 17.42 7.05
C LEU A 393 -18.36 17.18 7.08
N GLU A 394 -19.01 17.41 5.95
CA GLU A 394 -20.42 17.08 5.79
C GLU A 394 -20.64 15.56 5.92
N LYS A 395 -21.82 15.16 6.40
CA LYS A 395 -22.15 13.74 6.55
C LYS A 395 -22.13 13.00 5.20
N SER A 396 -22.55 13.67 4.13
CA SER A 396 -22.56 13.18 2.74
C SER A 396 -21.17 12.83 2.22
N ALA A 397 -20.11 13.47 2.74
CA ALA A 397 -18.74 13.19 2.34
C ALA A 397 -18.28 11.77 2.76
N TRP A 398 -18.88 11.21 3.82
CA TRP A 398 -18.53 9.88 4.32
C TRP A 398 -19.37 8.80 3.61
N LYS A 399 -18.88 8.29 2.49
CA LYS A 399 -19.48 7.13 1.80
C LYS A 399 -19.16 5.83 2.56
N ASP A 400 -20.15 5.20 3.16
CA ASP A 400 -19.99 3.95 3.92
C ASP A 400 -20.21 2.72 3.03
N TYR A 401 -19.17 2.33 2.28
CA TYR A 401 -19.19 1.09 1.48
C TYR A 401 -19.15 -0.18 2.35
N GLY A 402 -18.55 -0.10 3.53
CA GLY A 402 -18.41 -1.23 4.43
C GLY A 402 -18.04 -0.80 5.85
N ASP A 403 -18.16 -1.74 6.78
CA ASP A 403 -17.94 -1.48 8.19
C ASP A 403 -16.45 -1.44 8.57
N HIS A 404 -15.55 -2.00 7.75
CA HIS A 404 -14.11 -1.94 8.01
C HIS A 404 -13.53 -0.56 7.71
N ASP A 405 -12.51 -0.11 8.47
CA ASP A 405 -11.92 1.22 8.27
C ASP A 405 -11.17 1.31 6.92
N TYR A 406 -10.79 0.18 6.34
CA TYR A 406 -10.13 0.11 5.03
C TYR A 406 -10.98 0.69 3.90
N PHE A 407 -12.31 0.60 3.98
CA PHE A 407 -13.19 1.25 3.00
C PHE A 407 -13.06 2.78 3.02
N GLN A 408 -12.59 3.37 4.13
CA GLN A 408 -12.31 4.81 4.20
C GLN A 408 -10.85 5.14 3.89
N THR A 409 -9.90 4.27 4.22
CA THR A 409 -8.48 4.57 4.09
C THR A 409 -7.88 4.14 2.76
N HIS A 410 -8.37 3.08 2.11
CA HIS A 410 -7.73 2.49 0.92
C HIS A 410 -8.51 2.67 -0.40
N ILE A 411 -9.77 3.11 -0.34
CA ILE A 411 -10.50 3.61 -1.53
C ILE A 411 -10.12 5.09 -1.70
N LYS A 412 -9.03 5.35 -2.43
CA LYS A 412 -8.45 6.69 -2.62
C LYS A 412 -8.17 6.93 -4.09
N ALA A 413 -8.01 8.18 -4.49
CA ALA A 413 -7.66 8.55 -5.86
C ALA A 413 -6.22 8.17 -6.26
N HIS A 414 -5.38 7.81 -5.28
CA HIS A 414 -3.96 7.55 -5.49
C HIS A 414 -3.49 6.31 -4.75
N GLU A 415 -2.58 5.58 -5.36
CA GLU A 415 -1.77 4.52 -4.73
C GLU A 415 -0.30 4.93 -4.77
N PRO A 416 0.27 5.40 -3.63
CA PRO A 416 1.65 5.88 -3.58
C PRO A 416 2.64 4.74 -3.37
N PHE A 417 3.74 4.78 -4.13
CA PHE A 417 4.87 3.86 -4.06
C PHE A 417 6.19 4.63 -3.96
N ALA A 418 7.08 4.19 -3.08
CA ALA A 418 8.50 4.49 -3.27
C ALA A 418 9.06 3.52 -4.32
N MET A 419 10.13 3.91 -5.00
CA MET A 419 10.73 3.10 -6.05
C MET A 419 12.25 3.08 -5.95
N VAL A 420 12.84 1.90 -6.11
CA VAL A 420 14.28 1.68 -6.24
C VAL A 420 14.57 0.71 -7.38
N SER A 421 15.83 0.60 -7.82
CA SER A 421 16.22 -0.44 -8.79
C SER A 421 16.20 -1.84 -8.13
N GLY A 422 16.03 -2.90 -8.92
CA GLY A 422 16.12 -4.27 -8.40
C GLY A 422 17.47 -4.57 -7.73
N ASN A 423 18.57 -4.08 -8.31
CA ASN A 423 19.89 -4.21 -7.72
C ASN A 423 20.00 -3.48 -6.37
N THR A 424 19.51 -2.25 -6.28
CA THR A 424 19.49 -1.47 -5.03
C THR A 424 18.66 -2.19 -3.97
N PHE A 425 17.50 -2.72 -4.34
CA PHE A 425 16.62 -3.46 -3.43
C PHE A 425 17.31 -4.71 -2.87
N VAL A 426 17.84 -5.57 -3.74
CA VAL A 426 18.53 -6.81 -3.33
C VAL A 426 19.74 -6.49 -2.45
N LYS A 427 20.56 -5.51 -2.85
CA LYS A 427 21.72 -5.08 -2.07
C LYS A 427 21.30 -4.57 -0.70
N GLY A 428 20.36 -3.63 -0.65
CA GLY A 428 19.88 -3.05 0.60
C GLY A 428 19.30 -4.09 1.54
N MET A 429 18.52 -5.05 1.03
CA MET A 429 17.90 -6.09 1.85
C MET A 429 18.87 -7.16 2.37
N LEU A 430 19.98 -7.43 1.66
CA LEU A 430 20.85 -8.58 1.96
C LEU A 430 22.20 -8.17 2.57
N ASP A 431 22.72 -6.99 2.27
CA ASP A 431 23.99 -6.50 2.83
C ASP A 431 23.79 -5.91 4.25
N SER A 432 22.55 -5.62 4.61
CA SER A 432 22.16 -5.22 5.96
C SER A 432 22.09 -6.45 6.86
N SER A 433 23.25 -6.98 7.23
CA SER A 433 23.32 -7.88 8.38
C SER A 433 22.82 -7.12 9.61
N PRO A 434 21.97 -7.71 10.47
CA PRO A 434 21.59 -7.06 11.71
C PRO A 434 22.84 -6.85 12.55
N SER A 435 23.11 -5.60 12.92
CA SER A 435 24.03 -5.24 14.00
C SER A 435 23.50 -5.72 15.35
#